data_AF-A0A2W4V8L2-F1
#
_entry.id   AF-A0A2W4V8L2-F1
#
_cell.length_a   1.000
_cell.length_b   1.000
_cell.length_c   1.000
_cell.angle_alpha   90.00
_cell.angle_beta   90.00
_cell.angle_gamma   90.00
#
_symmetry.space_group_name_H-M   'P 1'
#
loop_
_entity.id
_entity.type
_entity.pdbx_description
1 polymer ?
#
loop_
_entity_poly.entity_id
_entity_poly.type
_entity_poly.pdbx_seq_one_letter_code
_entity_poly.pdbx_strand_id
1 'polypeptide(L)'
;MRDGRNFMNLPSNPSGTIIAVFVHVHYLDVWTELSELIAERIDLPFRLIVTTSLQDAVLARPHTPHMTSMDVIAVENRGRDILPFIRALAEIRDFDIGLKLHTKKSPQRSDGTAWRNEIYRQLMPSRGATAELVAAMAAERRVGFVAPDGFSLSVRPWIFGNGPVMSAAMATLGRELTEDELDDVFFAAGSMFWFRREGLAALANERLQALFEAEEGQLDGTVAHAVERLFPVVIGRQGLVSTSRAALLAAQPGAPVDTIVALAREHADIPNVYFPAAGIAAGAEVAPSPPPTPSMSLVRALARACPAPLRRLLRKLLMRGAH
;
A
#
# COMPACT_ATOMS: atom_id res chain seq x y z
N MET A 1 -25.77 31.73 -18.49
CA MET A 1 -24.70 31.82 -19.51
C MET A 1 -23.69 30.73 -19.21
N ARG A 2 -23.53 29.76 -20.11
CA ARG A 2 -22.55 28.67 -20.00
C ARG A 2 -21.19 29.24 -20.36
N ASP A 3 -20.28 29.29 -19.39
CA ASP A 3 -18.91 29.73 -19.63
C ASP A 3 -18.13 28.60 -20.31
N GLY A 4 -17.88 28.79 -21.61
CA GLY A 4 -17.11 27.89 -22.45
C GLY A 4 -15.64 28.01 -22.10
N ARG A 5 -15.16 27.16 -21.17
CA ARG A 5 -13.73 27.00 -20.96
C ARG A 5 -13.16 26.11 -22.07
N ASN A 6 -12.34 26.73 -22.92
CA ASN A 6 -11.41 26.07 -23.82
C ASN A 6 -10.69 24.93 -23.08
N PHE A 7 -10.97 23.69 -23.49
CA PHE A 7 -10.10 22.56 -23.21
C PHE A 7 -8.81 22.77 -24.01
N MET A 8 -7.90 23.59 -23.48
CA MET A 8 -6.50 23.58 -23.91
C MET A 8 -6.02 22.13 -23.82
N ASN A 9 -5.40 21.64 -24.90
CA ASN A 9 -4.80 20.32 -25.05
C ASN A 9 -4.10 19.86 -23.75
N LEU A 10 -4.83 19.12 -22.91
CA LEU A 10 -4.21 18.34 -21.84
C LEU A 10 -3.37 17.27 -22.54
N PRO A 11 -2.13 17.01 -22.10
CA PRO A 11 -1.36 15.91 -22.65
C PRO A 11 -2.17 14.63 -22.44
N SER A 12 -2.54 14.00 -23.55
CA SER A 12 -3.29 12.75 -23.56
C SER A 12 -2.45 11.67 -22.88
N ASN A 13 -3.03 10.95 -21.92
CA ASN A 13 -2.40 9.73 -21.44
C ASN A 13 -2.37 8.72 -22.60
N PRO A 14 -1.19 8.32 -23.12
CA PRO A 14 -1.09 7.44 -24.29
C PRO A 14 -1.76 6.08 -24.07
N SER A 15 -1.92 5.67 -22.81
CA SER A 15 -2.54 4.39 -22.42
C SER A 15 -4.06 4.47 -22.22
N GLY A 16 -4.65 5.68 -22.14
CA GLY A 16 -6.04 5.88 -21.73
C GLY A 16 -6.33 5.59 -20.24
N THR A 17 -5.32 5.26 -19.44
CA THR A 17 -5.47 4.93 -18.01
C THR A 17 -5.94 6.15 -17.21
N ILE A 18 -6.99 5.99 -16.41
CA ILE A 18 -7.49 7.05 -15.53
C ILE A 18 -6.78 6.95 -14.17
N ILE A 19 -6.13 8.04 -13.76
CA ILE A 19 -5.33 8.10 -12.53
C ILE A 19 -6.06 8.88 -11.45
N ALA A 20 -6.03 8.36 -10.22
CA ALA A 20 -6.49 9.05 -9.02
C ALA A 20 -5.39 9.10 -7.95
N VAL A 21 -5.14 10.28 -7.38
CA VAL A 21 -4.20 10.47 -6.27
C VAL A 21 -5.00 10.69 -5.00
N PHE A 22 -4.92 9.75 -4.07
CA PHE A 22 -5.57 9.80 -2.76
C PHE A 22 -4.58 10.32 -1.74
N VAL A 23 -4.92 11.42 -1.05
CA VAL A 23 -4.08 11.97 0.01
C VAL A 23 -4.89 12.14 1.29
N HIS A 24 -4.43 11.55 2.38
CA HIS A 24 -4.96 11.89 3.71
C HIS A 24 -4.15 13.03 4.34
N VAL A 25 -4.79 14.17 4.55
CA VAL A 25 -4.21 15.39 5.11
C VAL A 25 -4.63 15.58 6.56
N HIS A 26 -3.69 15.32 7.47
CA HIS A 26 -3.79 15.62 8.90
C HIS A 26 -2.81 16.72 9.35
N TYR A 27 -1.74 16.94 8.58
CA TYR A 27 -0.70 17.94 8.87
C TYR A 27 -0.57 18.90 7.69
N LEU A 28 -1.03 20.14 7.89
CA LEU A 28 -1.14 21.14 6.83
C LEU A 28 0.22 21.64 6.30
N ASP A 29 1.23 21.71 7.16
CA ASP A 29 2.60 22.07 6.78
C ASP A 29 3.18 21.04 5.80
N VAL A 30 3.01 19.75 6.09
CA VAL A 30 3.43 18.66 5.21
C VAL A 30 2.59 18.63 3.92
N TRP A 31 1.31 18.98 3.98
CA TRP A 31 0.46 19.08 2.78
C TRP A 31 0.98 20.13 1.81
N THR A 32 1.46 21.26 2.31
CA THR A 32 1.99 22.34 1.46
C THR A 32 3.13 21.82 0.59
N GLU A 33 4.14 21.20 1.21
CA GLU A 33 5.28 20.58 0.50
C GLU A 33 4.85 19.43 -0.42
N LEU A 34 3.97 18.54 0.05
CA LEU A 34 3.51 17.39 -0.74
C LEU A 34 2.70 17.82 -1.97
N SER A 35 1.90 18.89 -1.86
CA SER A 35 1.11 19.41 -2.96
C SER A 35 1.98 19.94 -4.11
N GLU A 36 3.11 20.57 -3.78
CA GLU A 36 4.11 21.03 -4.75
C GLU A 36 4.84 19.84 -5.38
N LEU A 37 5.20 18.84 -4.57
CA LEU A 37 5.84 17.62 -5.06
C LEU A 37 4.93 16.84 -6.03
N ILE A 38 3.63 16.73 -5.73
CA ILE A 38 2.64 16.14 -6.64
C ILE A 38 2.60 16.92 -7.95
N ALA A 39 2.56 18.26 -7.90
CA ALA A 39 2.54 19.12 -9.08
C ALA A 39 3.79 18.96 -9.94
N GLU A 40 4.97 18.81 -9.31
CA GLU A 40 6.26 18.66 -9.99
C GLU A 40 6.45 17.26 -10.62
N ARG A 41 6.02 16.21 -9.91
CA ARG A 41 6.38 14.82 -10.24
C ARG A 41 5.31 14.07 -11.04
N ILE A 42 4.04 14.50 -11.02
CA ILE A 42 2.95 13.84 -11.75
C ILE A 42 2.56 14.65 -12.99
N ASP A 43 3.09 14.22 -14.14
CA ASP A 43 2.86 14.80 -15.46
C ASP A 43 1.86 14.01 -16.32
N LEU A 44 0.87 13.41 -15.66
CA LEU A 44 -0.20 12.67 -16.31
C LEU A 44 -1.52 13.22 -15.81
N PRO A 45 -2.58 13.28 -16.63
CA PRO A 45 -3.89 13.68 -16.15
C PRO A 45 -4.32 12.86 -14.93
N PHE A 46 -4.59 13.52 -13.79
CA PHE A 46 -4.99 12.87 -12.55
C PHE A 46 -6.11 13.60 -11.83
N ARG A 47 -6.96 12.83 -11.15
CA ARG A 47 -7.91 13.35 -10.15
C ARG A 47 -7.24 13.38 -8.80
N LEU A 48 -7.38 14.46 -8.04
CA LEU A 48 -6.90 14.53 -6.66
C LEU A 48 -8.08 14.31 -5.70
N ILE A 49 -7.95 13.34 -4.81
CA ILE A 49 -8.94 13.00 -3.79
C ILE A 49 -8.27 13.24 -2.45
N VAL A 50 -8.68 14.29 -1.74
CA VAL A 50 -8.15 14.61 -0.43
C VAL A 50 -9.14 14.25 0.65
N THR A 51 -8.71 13.47 1.62
CA THR A 51 -9.44 13.34 2.88
C THR A 51 -8.75 14.18 3.94
N THR A 52 -9.50 14.88 4.79
CA THR A 52 -8.88 15.68 5.85
C THR A 52 -9.66 15.63 7.14
N SER A 53 -8.92 15.59 8.25
CA SER A 53 -9.46 15.73 9.60
C SER A 53 -9.35 17.14 10.16
N LEU A 54 -8.86 18.08 9.35
CA LEU A 54 -8.77 19.48 9.71
C LEU A 54 -10.10 20.17 9.40
N GLN A 55 -10.78 20.65 10.45
CA GLN A 55 -11.99 21.44 10.29
C GLN A 55 -11.63 22.81 9.67
N ASP A 56 -12.41 23.24 8.68
CA ASP A 56 -12.30 24.55 8.01
C ASP A 56 -10.93 24.89 7.40
N ALA A 57 -10.05 23.91 7.22
CA ALA A 57 -8.73 24.15 6.64
C ALA A 57 -8.81 24.45 5.14
N VAL A 58 -8.17 25.54 4.73
CA VAL A 58 -7.96 25.85 3.32
C VAL A 58 -6.77 25.04 2.83
N LEU A 59 -7.05 24.00 2.03
CA LEU A 59 -6.02 23.16 1.46
C LEU A 59 -5.45 23.79 0.19
N ALA A 60 -4.12 23.92 0.14
CA ALA A 60 -3.42 24.34 -1.06
C ALA A 60 -3.75 23.40 -2.23
N ARG A 61 -3.98 23.99 -3.40
CA ARG A 61 -4.25 23.26 -4.64
C ARG A 61 -2.92 23.11 -5.40
N PRO A 62 -2.50 21.88 -5.79
CA PRO A 62 -1.30 21.70 -6.60
C PRO A 62 -1.32 22.58 -7.85
N HIS A 63 -0.26 23.36 -8.06
CA HIS A 63 -0.14 24.26 -9.20
C HIS A 63 0.37 23.49 -10.44
N THR A 64 -0.55 22.79 -11.10
CA THR A 64 -0.24 21.94 -12.26
C THR A 64 -1.42 21.91 -13.25
N PRO A 65 -1.15 21.90 -14.57
CA PRO A 65 -2.21 21.73 -15.55
C PRO A 65 -2.72 20.29 -15.63
N HIS A 66 -2.04 19.32 -15.03
CA HIS A 66 -2.37 17.89 -15.14
C HIS A 66 -3.47 17.45 -14.18
N MET A 67 -3.79 18.25 -13.16
CA MET A 67 -4.88 17.93 -12.24
C MET A 67 -6.24 18.26 -12.87
N THR A 68 -7.03 17.23 -13.12
CA THR A 68 -8.33 17.34 -13.78
C THR A 68 -9.44 17.75 -12.83
N SER A 69 -9.41 17.24 -11.58
CA SER A 69 -10.33 17.61 -10.50
C SER A 69 -9.64 17.52 -9.15
N MET A 70 -10.22 18.19 -8.14
CA MET A 70 -9.84 18.04 -6.74
C MET A 70 -11.11 17.90 -5.91
N ASP A 71 -11.27 16.77 -5.27
CA ASP A 71 -12.39 16.45 -4.37
C ASP A 71 -11.86 16.44 -2.92
N VAL A 72 -12.55 17.11 -1.99
CA VAL A 72 -12.15 17.18 -0.57
C VAL A 72 -13.26 16.57 0.30
N ILE A 73 -12.90 15.57 1.10
CA ILE A 73 -13.79 14.80 1.96
C ILE A 73 -13.37 15.04 3.41
N ALA A 74 -14.23 15.71 4.19
CA ALA A 74 -14.02 15.88 5.61
C ALA A 74 -14.27 14.55 6.35
N VAL A 75 -13.35 14.17 7.22
CA VAL A 75 -13.41 12.92 7.98
C VAL A 75 -12.93 13.14 9.42
N GLU A 76 -13.31 12.24 10.33
CA GLU A 76 -12.70 12.20 11.65
C GLU A 76 -11.25 11.70 11.56
N ASN A 77 -10.41 12.10 12.53
CA ASN A 77 -9.07 11.52 12.68
C ASN A 77 -9.15 10.12 13.32
N ARG A 78 -9.84 9.18 12.65
CA ARG A 78 -10.06 7.81 13.12
C ARG A 78 -9.43 6.83 12.14
N GLY A 79 -8.75 5.80 12.63
CA GLY A 79 -8.09 4.80 11.78
C GLY A 79 -6.93 5.37 10.96
N ARG A 80 -6.32 6.47 11.43
CA ARG A 80 -5.17 7.16 10.84
C ARG A 80 -5.42 7.47 9.36
N ASP A 81 -4.51 7.09 8.48
CA ASP A 81 -4.63 7.26 7.03
C ASP A 81 -5.38 6.12 6.32
N ILE A 82 -5.71 5.04 7.04
CA ILE A 82 -6.28 3.80 6.46
C ILE A 82 -7.79 3.92 6.31
N LEU A 83 -8.51 4.28 7.38
CA LEU A 83 -9.97 4.42 7.31
C LEU A 83 -10.40 5.58 6.38
N PRO A 84 -9.78 6.78 6.42
CA PRO A 84 -10.07 7.83 5.45
C PRO A 84 -9.89 7.36 4.01
N PHE A 85 -8.81 6.62 3.72
CA PHE A 85 -8.59 6.06 2.40
C PHE A 85 -9.69 5.07 2.00
N ILE A 86 -10.10 4.16 2.89
CA ILE A 86 -11.19 3.21 2.62
C ILE A 86 -12.51 3.94 2.33
N ARG A 87 -12.83 5.01 3.06
CA ARG A 87 -14.02 5.84 2.80
C ARG A 87 -13.96 6.47 1.42
N ALA A 88 -12.85 7.13 1.09
CA ALA A 88 -12.63 7.72 -0.22
C ALA A 88 -12.68 6.66 -1.35
N LEU A 89 -12.14 5.46 -1.14
CA LEU A 89 -12.18 4.36 -2.10
C LEU A 89 -13.60 3.84 -2.36
N ALA A 90 -14.49 3.94 -1.38
CA ALA A 90 -15.89 3.55 -1.52
C ALA A 90 -16.70 4.56 -2.37
N GLU A 91 -16.39 5.84 -2.22
CA GLU A 91 -17.03 6.95 -2.93
C GLU A 91 -16.50 7.09 -4.37
N ILE A 92 -15.19 6.91 -4.57
CA ILE A 92 -14.53 7.16 -5.86
C ILE A 92 -14.34 5.85 -6.62
N ARG A 93 -15.03 5.71 -7.75
CA ARG A 93 -15.04 4.46 -8.56
C ARG A 93 -14.40 4.59 -9.93
N ASP A 94 -14.42 5.78 -10.52
CA ASP A 94 -14.02 6.01 -11.91
C ASP A 94 -12.51 6.31 -12.02
N PHE A 95 -11.69 5.29 -11.77
CA PHE A 95 -10.25 5.30 -12.03
C PHE A 95 -9.69 3.88 -12.17
N ASP A 96 -8.56 3.74 -12.86
CA ASP A 96 -7.89 2.45 -13.06
C ASP A 96 -6.75 2.25 -12.06
N ILE A 97 -5.90 3.29 -11.93
CA ILE A 97 -4.69 3.27 -11.11
C ILE A 97 -4.77 4.39 -10.07
N GLY A 98 -4.57 4.02 -8.81
CA GLY A 98 -4.52 4.93 -7.68
C GLY A 98 -3.12 5.08 -7.12
N LEU A 99 -2.78 6.27 -6.62
CA LEU A 99 -1.65 6.53 -5.73
C LEU A 99 -2.19 6.90 -4.35
N LYS A 100 -1.85 6.15 -3.31
CA LYS A 100 -2.19 6.49 -1.92
C LYS A 100 -1.01 7.16 -1.23
N LEU A 101 -1.24 8.35 -0.68
CA LEU A 101 -0.30 9.15 0.09
C LEU A 101 -0.96 9.65 1.38
N HIS A 102 -0.16 10.14 2.32
CA HIS A 102 -0.66 10.83 3.51
C HIS A 102 0.36 11.82 4.05
N THR A 103 -0.08 12.72 4.92
CA THR A 103 0.79 13.72 5.58
C THR A 103 1.24 13.30 6.98
N LYS A 104 0.91 12.09 7.44
CA LYS A 104 1.21 11.61 8.80
C LYS A 104 2.68 11.84 9.15
N LYS A 105 2.91 12.43 10.33
CA LYS A 105 4.23 12.51 10.98
C LYS A 105 4.39 11.31 11.92
N SER A 106 5.62 10.84 12.07
CA SER A 106 6.00 9.80 13.04
C SER A 106 6.82 10.44 14.16
N PRO A 107 6.22 11.23 15.08
CA PRO A 107 6.95 11.94 16.12
C PRO A 107 7.67 11.01 17.11
N GLN A 108 7.26 9.74 17.18
CA GLN A 108 7.91 8.72 18.00
C GLN A 108 9.30 8.33 17.48
N ARG A 109 9.72 8.85 16.32
CA ARG A 109 11.01 8.56 15.71
C ARG A 109 11.76 9.85 15.39
N SER A 110 13.05 9.88 15.65
CA SER A 110 13.92 11.00 15.30
C SER A 110 14.10 11.19 13.78
N ASP A 111 13.88 10.13 12.98
CA ASP A 111 14.04 10.11 11.52
C ASP A 111 12.71 10.20 10.74
N GLY A 112 11.58 10.47 11.40
CA GLY A 112 10.25 10.35 10.78
C GLY A 112 10.01 11.21 9.53
N THR A 113 10.65 12.38 9.43
CA THR A 113 10.60 13.22 8.22
C THR A 113 11.45 12.63 7.09
N ALA A 114 12.64 12.11 7.39
CA ALA A 114 13.48 11.46 6.39
C ALA A 114 12.80 10.20 5.82
N TRP A 115 12.19 9.39 6.69
CA TRP A 115 11.38 8.23 6.33
C TRP A 115 10.27 8.61 5.34
N ARG A 116 9.45 9.60 5.71
CA ARG A 116 8.31 10.04 4.89
C ARG A 116 8.78 10.53 3.51
N ASN A 117 9.81 11.36 3.50
CA ASN A 117 10.36 11.95 2.27
C ASN A 117 11.01 10.87 1.38
N GLU A 118 11.59 9.82 1.96
CA GLU A 118 12.07 8.67 1.20
C GLU A 118 10.94 7.97 0.47
N ILE A 119 9.83 7.67 1.15
CA ILE A 119 8.67 7.02 0.51
C ILE A 119 8.13 7.89 -0.64
N TYR A 120 8.00 9.20 -0.45
CA TYR A 120 7.61 10.10 -1.52
C TYR A 120 8.57 10.01 -2.72
N ARG A 121 9.88 9.97 -2.48
CA ARG A 121 10.89 9.84 -3.54
C ARG A 121 10.82 8.50 -4.26
N GLN A 122 10.42 7.42 -3.60
CA GLN A 122 10.30 6.11 -4.25
C GLN A 122 9.00 5.96 -5.05
N LEU A 123 7.90 6.57 -4.60
CA LEU A 123 6.61 6.55 -5.31
C LEU A 123 6.51 7.61 -6.40
N MET A 124 7.22 8.73 -6.25
CA MET A 124 7.25 9.85 -7.18
C MET A 124 8.70 10.33 -7.45
N PRO A 125 9.59 9.51 -8.06
CA PRO A 125 11.02 9.83 -8.12
C PRO A 125 11.34 11.05 -8.99
N SER A 126 10.70 11.16 -10.14
CA SER A 126 10.83 12.28 -11.08
C SER A 126 9.65 12.26 -12.03
N ARG A 127 9.41 13.38 -12.73
CA ARG A 127 8.38 13.49 -13.78
C ARG A 127 8.39 12.29 -14.73
N GLY A 128 9.56 11.95 -15.27
CA GLY A 128 9.75 10.84 -16.20
C GLY A 128 9.59 9.47 -15.55
N ALA A 129 10.24 9.25 -14.40
CA ALA A 129 10.20 7.95 -13.72
C ALA A 129 8.82 7.61 -13.14
N THR A 130 8.06 8.62 -12.72
CA THR A 130 6.67 8.44 -12.29
C THR A 130 5.78 8.07 -13.47
N ALA A 131 5.94 8.73 -14.61
CA ALA A 131 5.21 8.37 -15.82
C ALA A 131 5.55 6.95 -16.32
N GLU A 132 6.84 6.57 -16.26
CA GLU A 132 7.31 5.21 -16.57
C GLU A 132 6.67 4.16 -15.65
N LEU A 133 6.63 4.41 -14.34
CA LEU A 133 5.98 3.51 -13.38
C LEU A 133 4.50 3.31 -13.71
N VAL A 134 3.76 4.39 -13.97
CA VAL A 134 2.35 4.30 -14.34
C VAL A 134 2.17 3.55 -15.66
N ALA A 135 3.04 3.79 -16.65
CA ALA A 135 3.02 3.07 -17.93
C ALA A 135 3.30 1.57 -17.75
N ALA A 136 4.26 1.20 -16.89
CA ALA A 136 4.55 -0.18 -16.56
C ALA A 136 3.35 -0.87 -15.88
N MET A 137 2.68 -0.20 -14.94
CA MET A 137 1.45 -0.73 -14.33
C MET A 137 0.29 -0.82 -15.33
N ALA A 138 0.20 0.09 -16.29
CA ALA A 138 -0.83 0.05 -17.34
C ALA A 138 -0.60 -1.12 -18.30
N ALA A 139 0.66 -1.39 -18.66
CA ALA A 139 1.05 -2.50 -19.52
C ALA A 139 0.92 -3.86 -18.80
N GLU A 140 1.31 -3.93 -17.53
CA GLU A 140 1.28 -5.15 -16.74
C GLU A 140 0.01 -5.25 -15.87
N ARG A 141 -1.09 -5.69 -16.47
CA ARG A 141 -2.41 -5.76 -15.80
C ARG A 141 -2.44 -6.67 -14.58
N ARG A 142 -1.54 -7.65 -14.49
CA ARG A 142 -1.49 -8.61 -13.37
C ARG A 142 -0.89 -8.00 -12.11
N VAL A 143 -0.25 -6.82 -12.19
CA VAL A 143 0.25 -6.09 -11.01
C VAL A 143 -0.86 -5.22 -10.45
N GLY A 144 -1.18 -5.43 -9.18
CA GLY A 144 -2.25 -4.71 -8.46
C GLY A 144 -1.76 -3.78 -7.37
N PHE A 145 -0.53 -3.94 -6.90
CA PHE A 145 0.06 -3.17 -5.80
C PHE A 145 1.54 -2.94 -6.05
N VAL A 146 1.99 -1.70 -5.91
CA VAL A 146 3.41 -1.33 -5.99
C VAL A 146 3.80 -0.55 -4.74
N ALA A 147 4.57 -1.20 -3.88
CA ALA A 147 5.18 -0.61 -2.70
C ALA A 147 6.39 0.29 -3.07
N PRO A 148 6.77 1.24 -2.19
CA PRO A 148 8.01 1.98 -2.35
C PRO A 148 9.21 1.04 -2.20
N ASP A 149 10.24 1.21 -3.03
CA ASP A 149 11.48 0.44 -2.89
C ASP A 149 12.10 0.67 -1.50
N GLY A 150 12.59 -0.39 -0.85
CA GLY A 150 13.07 -0.35 0.54
C GLY A 150 11.99 -0.34 1.62
N PHE A 151 10.71 -0.19 1.25
CA PHE A 151 9.55 -0.28 2.16
C PHE A 151 8.59 -1.42 1.78
N SER A 152 8.95 -2.21 0.76
CA SER A 152 8.27 -3.45 0.39
C SER A 152 8.70 -4.58 1.32
N LEU A 153 7.83 -5.00 2.23
CA LEU A 153 8.15 -5.98 3.26
C LEU A 153 7.22 -7.19 3.16
N SER A 154 7.73 -8.40 3.39
CA SER A 154 6.88 -9.60 3.44
C SER A 154 5.84 -9.47 4.54
N VAL A 155 4.59 -9.87 4.33
CA VAL A 155 3.56 -9.74 5.39
C VAL A 155 3.92 -10.59 6.62
N ARG A 156 4.27 -11.87 6.42
CA ARG A 156 4.39 -12.86 7.51
C ARG A 156 5.33 -12.46 8.66
N PRO A 157 6.58 -12.02 8.43
CA PRO A 157 7.49 -11.63 9.52
C PRO A 157 6.99 -10.41 10.31
N TRP A 158 6.09 -9.64 9.73
CA TRP A 158 5.65 -8.35 10.23
C TRP A 158 4.24 -8.38 10.83
N ILE A 159 3.58 -9.54 10.91
CA ILE A 159 2.23 -9.66 11.51
C ILE A 159 2.25 -9.26 12.99
N PHE A 160 3.27 -9.69 13.75
CA PHE A 160 3.35 -9.49 15.20
C PHE A 160 2.02 -9.83 15.90
N GLY A 161 1.47 -8.93 16.71
CA GLY A 161 0.18 -9.09 17.40
C GLY A 161 -1.06 -8.88 16.52
N ASN A 162 -0.93 -8.52 15.24
CA ASN A 162 -2.06 -8.15 14.39
C ASN A 162 -2.86 -9.35 13.84
N GLY A 163 -2.38 -10.59 14.00
CA GLY A 163 -3.01 -11.79 13.44
C GLY A 163 -4.50 -11.93 13.74
N PRO A 164 -4.95 -11.86 15.02
CA PRO A 164 -6.36 -11.92 15.36
C PRO A 164 -7.21 -10.80 14.73
N VAL A 165 -6.68 -9.58 14.69
CA VAL A 165 -7.38 -8.41 14.11
C VAL A 165 -7.48 -8.54 12.58
N MET A 166 -6.44 -9.06 11.92
CA MET A 166 -6.46 -9.37 10.49
C MET A 166 -7.54 -10.42 10.18
N SER A 167 -7.63 -11.50 10.97
CA SER A 167 -8.66 -12.51 10.80
C SER A 167 -10.08 -11.95 10.99
N ALA A 168 -10.29 -11.10 12.00
CA ALA A 168 -11.58 -10.45 12.24
C ALA A 168 -11.99 -9.47 11.11
N ALA A 169 -11.02 -8.69 10.61
CA ALA A 169 -11.24 -7.79 9.47
C ALA A 169 -11.63 -8.58 8.21
N MET A 170 -10.94 -9.68 7.92
CA MET A 170 -11.26 -10.54 6.78
C MET A 170 -12.63 -11.22 6.95
N ALA A 171 -12.95 -11.71 8.14
CA ALA A 171 -14.25 -12.33 8.45
C ALA A 171 -15.41 -11.34 8.21
N THR A 172 -15.20 -10.06 8.53
CA THR A 172 -16.17 -8.98 8.28
C THR A 172 -16.42 -8.74 6.80
N LEU A 173 -15.43 -9.01 5.95
CA LEU A 173 -15.55 -9.02 4.50
C LEU A 173 -16.21 -10.31 3.96
N GLY A 174 -16.67 -11.20 4.85
CA GLY A 174 -17.28 -12.49 4.52
C GLY A 174 -16.27 -13.54 4.09
N ARG A 175 -15.02 -13.47 4.59
CA ARG A 175 -13.93 -14.33 4.12
C ARG A 175 -13.00 -14.77 5.25
N GLU A 176 -12.52 -16.00 5.21
CA GLU A 176 -11.52 -16.48 6.18
C GLU A 176 -10.11 -16.14 5.69
N LEU A 177 -9.20 -15.70 6.57
CA LEU A 177 -7.79 -15.52 6.23
C LEU A 177 -7.06 -16.86 6.36
N THR A 178 -6.39 -17.30 5.31
CA THR A 178 -5.62 -18.56 5.34
C THR A 178 -4.13 -18.30 5.43
N GLU A 179 -3.40 -19.24 6.03
CA GLU A 179 -1.95 -19.13 6.19
C GLU A 179 -1.20 -19.02 4.86
N ASP A 180 -1.65 -19.71 3.81
CA ASP A 180 -1.00 -19.69 2.50
C ASP A 180 -1.10 -18.30 1.82
N GLU A 181 -2.07 -17.47 2.19
CA GLU A 181 -2.25 -16.12 1.64
C GLU A 181 -1.32 -15.07 2.24
N LEU A 182 -0.54 -15.46 3.25
CA LEU A 182 0.48 -14.64 3.89
C LEU A 182 1.87 -14.88 3.30
N ASP A 183 1.99 -15.84 2.38
CA ASP A 183 3.22 -16.15 1.65
C ASP A 183 3.23 -15.33 0.32
N ASP A 184 4.41 -14.84 -0.07
CA ASP A 184 4.64 -14.10 -1.34
C ASP A 184 3.72 -12.87 -1.57
N VAL A 185 3.30 -12.24 -0.48
CA VAL A 185 2.61 -10.95 -0.45
C VAL A 185 3.45 -9.92 0.29
N PHE A 186 3.53 -8.71 -0.28
CA PHE A 186 4.43 -7.66 0.18
C PHE A 186 3.65 -6.37 0.43
N PHE A 187 3.67 -5.88 1.66
CA PHE A 187 2.99 -4.64 2.04
C PHE A 187 3.95 -3.45 1.97
N ALA A 188 3.38 -2.25 1.88
CA ALA A 188 4.13 -1.00 1.95
C ALA A 188 4.17 -0.52 3.39
N ALA A 189 5.33 -0.64 4.05
CA ALA A 189 5.50 -0.13 5.40
C ALA A 189 5.42 1.40 5.43
N GLY A 190 4.43 1.94 6.14
CA GLY A 190 4.07 3.36 6.06
C GLY A 190 2.94 3.64 5.08
N SER A 191 2.18 2.61 4.69
CA SER A 191 0.86 2.66 4.06
C SER A 191 0.69 3.61 2.86
N MET A 192 1.76 3.86 2.10
CA MET A 192 1.72 4.65 0.85
C MET A 192 2.21 3.80 -0.32
N PHE A 193 1.46 3.77 -1.41
CA PHE A 193 1.67 2.83 -2.51
C PHE A 193 0.86 3.21 -3.75
N TRP A 194 1.27 2.68 -4.91
CA TRP A 194 0.41 2.64 -6.09
C TRP A 194 -0.43 1.37 -6.10
N PHE A 195 -1.65 1.43 -6.63
CA PHE A 195 -2.56 0.29 -6.67
C PHE A 195 -3.50 0.32 -7.87
N ARG A 196 -4.08 -0.83 -8.20
CA ARG A 196 -5.17 -0.96 -9.16
C ARG A 196 -6.52 -0.93 -8.45
N ARG A 197 -7.49 -0.16 -8.96
CA ARG A 197 -8.80 0.01 -8.33
C ARG A 197 -9.52 -1.31 -8.06
N GLU A 198 -9.46 -2.26 -8.99
CA GLU A 198 -10.12 -3.56 -8.85
C GLU A 198 -9.53 -4.38 -7.70
N GLY A 199 -8.22 -4.26 -7.46
CA GLY A 199 -7.50 -5.00 -6.42
C GLY A 199 -7.96 -4.69 -5.00
N LEU A 200 -8.46 -3.47 -4.76
CA LEU A 200 -8.88 -3.02 -3.43
C LEU A 200 -10.39 -2.83 -3.28
N ALA A 201 -11.18 -3.18 -4.30
CA ALA A 201 -12.63 -2.98 -4.31
C ALA A 201 -13.34 -3.58 -3.08
N ALA A 202 -12.87 -4.73 -2.60
CA ALA A 202 -13.47 -5.41 -1.46
C ALA A 202 -13.28 -4.67 -0.12
N LEU A 203 -12.30 -3.76 -0.01
CA LEU A 203 -12.08 -2.98 1.21
C LEU A 203 -13.09 -1.83 1.36
N ALA A 204 -13.77 -1.43 0.29
CA ALA A 204 -14.85 -0.45 0.31
C ALA A 204 -16.13 -1.05 0.95
N ASN A 205 -16.07 -1.39 2.23
CA ASN A 205 -17.11 -2.10 2.97
C ASN A 205 -17.40 -1.40 4.31
N GLU A 206 -18.65 -1.00 4.55
CA GLU A 206 -19.06 -0.28 5.76
C GLU A 206 -18.86 -1.08 7.04
N ARG A 207 -19.01 -2.41 7.00
CA ARG A 207 -18.80 -3.25 8.19
C ARG A 207 -17.33 -3.27 8.61
N LEU A 208 -16.42 -3.26 7.64
CA LEU A 208 -14.99 -3.12 7.93
C LEU A 208 -14.69 -1.76 8.58
N GLN A 209 -15.31 -0.69 8.09
CA GLN A 209 -15.14 0.65 8.66
C GLN A 209 -15.57 0.72 10.13
N ALA A 210 -16.62 -0.03 10.51
CA ALA A 210 -17.12 -0.07 11.87
C ALA A 210 -16.13 -0.67 12.88
N LEU A 211 -15.17 -1.50 12.43
CA LEU A 211 -14.19 -2.14 13.31
C LEU A 211 -13.11 -1.18 13.83
N PHE A 212 -12.84 -0.08 13.11
CA PHE A 212 -11.75 0.82 13.46
C PHE A 212 -11.96 1.46 14.84
N GLU A 213 -10.93 1.46 15.67
CA GLU A 213 -10.97 2.03 17.01
C GLU A 213 -10.95 3.58 16.93
N ALA A 214 -11.33 4.25 18.02
CA ALA A 214 -11.03 5.67 18.16
C ALA A 214 -9.50 5.87 18.21
N GLU A 215 -8.99 6.98 17.67
CA GLU A 215 -7.54 7.27 17.73
C GLU A 215 -7.17 7.81 19.11
N GLU A 216 -6.39 7.02 19.85
CA GLU A 216 -5.89 7.37 21.20
C GLU A 216 -4.35 7.31 21.24
N GLY A 217 -3.68 7.29 20.08
CA GLY A 217 -2.22 7.22 20.00
C GLY A 217 -1.65 5.81 20.06
N GLN A 218 -2.45 4.79 19.75
CA GLN A 218 -2.06 3.37 19.85
C GLN A 218 -0.89 3.04 18.88
N LEU A 219 0.10 2.29 19.37
CA LEU A 219 1.35 2.04 18.61
C LEU A 219 1.29 0.83 17.66
N ASP A 220 0.57 -0.24 17.99
CA ASP A 220 0.38 -1.43 17.14
C ASP A 220 -0.92 -2.18 17.54
N GLY A 221 -1.31 -3.22 16.81
CA GLY A 221 -2.44 -4.10 17.15
C GLY A 221 -3.83 -3.54 16.84
N THR A 222 -3.89 -2.41 16.16
CA THR A 222 -5.15 -1.76 15.74
C THR A 222 -5.65 -2.31 14.40
N VAL A 223 -6.92 -2.09 14.07
CA VAL A 223 -7.47 -2.40 12.74
C VAL A 223 -6.69 -1.69 11.62
N ALA A 224 -6.19 -0.47 11.84
CA ALA A 224 -5.37 0.23 10.83
C ALA A 224 -4.11 -0.55 10.44
N HIS A 225 -3.32 -1.00 11.43
CA HIS A 225 -2.12 -1.82 11.23
C HIS A 225 -2.44 -3.20 10.62
N ALA A 226 -3.55 -3.82 11.03
CA ALA A 226 -4.02 -5.07 10.44
C ALA A 226 -4.37 -4.88 8.95
N VAL A 227 -5.14 -3.84 8.62
CA VAL A 227 -5.56 -3.56 7.25
C VAL A 227 -4.39 -3.15 6.35
N GLU A 228 -3.38 -2.43 6.88
CA GLU A 228 -2.14 -2.14 6.14
C GLU A 228 -1.49 -3.42 5.58
N ARG A 229 -1.44 -4.48 6.41
CA ARG A 229 -0.92 -5.80 6.01
C ARG A 229 -1.88 -6.57 5.10
N LEU A 230 -3.18 -6.29 5.16
CA LEU A 230 -4.19 -6.93 4.33
C LEU A 230 -4.33 -6.32 2.94
N PHE A 231 -3.82 -5.11 2.66
CA PHE A 231 -3.85 -4.53 1.32
C PHE A 231 -3.32 -5.51 0.24
N PRO A 232 -2.09 -6.04 0.33
CA PRO A 232 -1.59 -6.97 -0.69
C PRO A 232 -2.32 -8.33 -0.65
N VAL A 233 -2.85 -8.75 0.50
CA VAL A 233 -3.62 -10.01 0.63
C VAL A 233 -4.95 -9.91 -0.15
N VAL A 234 -5.68 -8.81 0.01
CA VAL A 234 -6.94 -8.59 -0.72
C VAL A 234 -6.70 -8.44 -2.23
N ILE A 235 -5.58 -7.86 -2.61
CA ILE A 235 -5.13 -7.77 -4.01
C ILE A 235 -4.82 -9.16 -4.58
N GLY A 236 -4.09 -10.00 -3.83
CA GLY A 236 -3.81 -11.38 -4.18
C GLY A 236 -5.07 -12.20 -4.47
N ARG A 237 -6.16 -11.93 -3.74
CA ARG A 237 -7.47 -12.59 -3.96
C ARG A 237 -8.15 -12.21 -5.26
N GLN A 238 -7.77 -11.10 -5.87
CA GLN A 238 -8.21 -10.73 -7.22
C GLN A 238 -7.32 -11.35 -8.31
N GLY A 239 -6.37 -12.22 -7.93
CA GLY A 239 -5.39 -12.81 -8.85
C GLY A 239 -4.27 -11.84 -9.25
N LEU A 240 -4.11 -10.74 -8.50
CA LEU A 240 -3.12 -9.70 -8.78
C LEU A 240 -1.89 -9.84 -7.89
N VAL A 241 -0.76 -9.36 -8.38
CA VAL A 241 0.54 -9.43 -7.69
C VAL A 241 0.83 -8.11 -6.97
N SER A 242 1.35 -8.24 -5.74
CA SER A 242 2.03 -7.15 -5.03
C SER A 242 3.53 -7.19 -5.30
N THR A 243 4.12 -6.03 -5.58
CA THR A 243 5.55 -5.90 -5.91
C THR A 243 6.10 -4.55 -5.47
N SER A 244 7.37 -4.26 -5.75
CA SER A 244 7.97 -2.93 -5.63
C SER A 244 8.20 -2.31 -7.01
N ARG A 245 8.54 -1.02 -7.06
CA ARG A 245 8.83 -0.32 -8.32
C ARG A 245 10.02 -0.98 -9.04
N ALA A 246 11.13 -1.20 -8.34
CA ALA A 246 12.33 -1.81 -8.93
C ALA A 246 12.03 -3.20 -9.51
N ALA A 247 11.31 -4.05 -8.76
CA ALA A 247 10.91 -5.38 -9.24
C ALA A 247 9.97 -5.33 -10.46
N LEU A 248 9.01 -4.41 -10.48
CA LEU A 248 8.12 -4.22 -11.63
C LEU A 248 8.91 -3.84 -12.90
N LEU A 249 9.82 -2.89 -12.80
CA LEU A 249 10.63 -2.44 -13.94
C LEU A 249 11.61 -3.54 -14.40
N ALA A 250 12.11 -4.35 -13.47
CA ALA A 250 12.97 -5.49 -13.77
C ALA A 250 12.23 -6.63 -14.51
N ALA A 251 10.94 -6.85 -14.22
CA ALA A 251 10.19 -7.96 -14.78
C ALA A 251 9.98 -7.85 -16.30
N GLN A 252 9.97 -6.63 -16.85
CA GLN A 252 9.57 -6.32 -18.23
C GLN A 252 8.10 -6.69 -18.52
N PRO A 253 7.40 -5.96 -19.42
CA PRO A 253 6.02 -6.28 -19.75
C PRO A 253 5.84 -7.70 -20.32
N GLY A 254 4.85 -8.44 -19.83
CA GLY A 254 4.49 -9.76 -20.36
C GLY A 254 5.24 -10.94 -19.76
N ALA A 255 6.12 -10.72 -18.77
CA ALA A 255 6.77 -11.81 -18.05
C ALA A 255 5.77 -12.78 -17.40
N PRO A 256 6.13 -14.06 -17.20
CA PRO A 256 5.32 -14.99 -16.42
C PRO A 256 5.04 -14.45 -15.01
N VAL A 257 3.85 -14.73 -14.45
CA VAL A 257 3.47 -14.27 -13.10
C VAL A 257 4.48 -14.73 -12.05
N ASP A 258 4.96 -15.97 -12.16
CA ASP A 258 5.96 -16.53 -11.25
C ASP A 258 7.28 -15.74 -11.28
N THR A 259 7.64 -15.18 -12.44
CA THR A 259 8.82 -14.29 -12.58
C THR A 259 8.58 -12.96 -11.87
N ILE A 260 7.39 -12.36 -12.01
CA ILE A 260 7.03 -11.12 -11.32
C ILE A 260 7.09 -11.34 -9.80
N VAL A 261 6.54 -12.46 -9.32
CA VAL A 261 6.55 -12.82 -7.89
C VAL A 261 7.97 -13.11 -7.38
N ALA A 262 8.80 -13.78 -8.18
CA ALA A 262 10.19 -14.03 -7.83
C ALA A 262 10.97 -12.72 -7.67
N LEU A 263 10.83 -11.80 -8.62
CA LEU A 263 11.45 -10.47 -8.55
C LEU A 263 10.92 -9.64 -7.38
N ALA A 264 9.62 -9.70 -7.12
CA ALA A 264 9.02 -9.05 -5.95
C ALA A 264 9.65 -9.56 -4.65
N ARG A 265 9.90 -10.88 -4.55
CA ARG A 265 10.57 -11.49 -3.40
C ARG A 265 12.03 -11.04 -3.27
N GLU A 266 12.76 -10.94 -4.37
CA GLU A 266 14.16 -10.48 -4.39
C GLU A 266 14.30 -9.02 -3.96
N HIS A 267 13.29 -8.20 -4.23
CA HIS A 267 13.27 -6.78 -3.88
C HIS A 267 12.53 -6.47 -2.57
N ALA A 268 11.94 -7.47 -1.93
CA ALA A 268 11.30 -7.34 -0.63
C ALA A 268 12.30 -7.57 0.50
N ASP A 269 12.03 -6.94 1.64
CA ASP A 269 12.84 -7.08 2.87
C ASP A 269 14.34 -6.75 2.68
N ILE A 270 14.69 -5.93 1.67
CA ILE A 270 16.07 -5.46 1.47
C ILE A 270 16.49 -4.66 2.71
N PRO A 271 17.56 -5.08 3.42
CA PRO A 271 18.04 -4.38 4.59
C PRO A 271 18.38 -2.92 4.30
N ASN A 272 17.92 -2.02 5.17
CA ASN A 272 18.23 -0.60 5.11
C ASN A 272 18.21 0.03 6.51
N VAL A 273 18.41 1.34 6.57
CA VAL A 273 18.48 2.10 7.83
C VAL A 273 17.19 2.03 8.67
N TYR A 274 16.05 1.79 8.03
CA TYR A 274 14.74 1.67 8.69
C TYR A 274 14.44 0.21 9.07
N PHE A 275 14.81 -0.73 8.19
CA PHE A 275 14.56 -2.16 8.33
C PHE A 275 15.87 -2.95 8.20
N PRO A 276 16.65 -3.12 9.28
CA PRO A 276 17.94 -3.81 9.20
C PRO A 276 17.81 -5.32 8.93
N ALA A 277 16.64 -5.92 9.22
CA ALA A 277 16.33 -7.30 8.90
C ALA A 277 14.80 -7.52 8.86
N ALA A 278 14.37 -8.62 8.26
CA ALA A 278 12.96 -9.00 8.24
C ALA A 278 12.39 -9.12 9.67
N GLY A 279 11.27 -8.44 9.93
CA GLY A 279 10.63 -8.38 11.25
C GLY A 279 11.34 -7.48 12.27
N ILE A 280 12.36 -6.70 11.88
CA ILE A 280 13.08 -5.78 12.76
C ILE A 280 13.00 -4.36 12.19
N ALA A 281 12.40 -3.44 12.96
CA ALA A 281 12.41 -2.00 12.67
C ALA A 281 13.43 -1.30 13.56
N ALA A 282 14.38 -0.57 12.97
CA ALA A 282 15.32 0.25 13.71
C ALA A 282 14.59 1.42 14.38
N GLY A 283 14.94 1.84 15.60
CA GLY A 283 14.41 3.06 16.22
C GLY A 283 12.96 3.01 16.71
N ALA A 284 12.32 1.83 16.71
CA ALA A 284 11.09 1.61 17.47
C ALA A 284 11.46 1.09 18.87
N GLU A 285 10.97 1.70 19.94
CA GLU A 285 10.91 1.02 21.24
C GLU A 285 9.91 -0.12 21.09
N VAL A 286 10.40 -1.31 20.76
CA VAL A 286 9.57 -2.52 20.63
C VAL A 286 9.18 -2.94 22.05
N ALA A 287 7.89 -2.84 22.38
CA ALA A 287 7.36 -3.51 23.57
C ALA A 287 7.74 -5.01 23.47
N PRO A 288 8.29 -5.61 24.54
CA PRO A 288 8.86 -6.95 24.44
C PRO A 288 7.80 -7.96 24.01
N SER A 289 8.02 -8.57 22.84
CA SER A 289 7.24 -9.72 22.38
C SER A 289 7.45 -10.90 23.35
N PRO A 290 6.41 -11.71 23.64
CA PRO A 290 6.60 -12.95 24.39
C PRO A 290 7.57 -13.88 23.63
N PRO A 291 8.38 -14.68 24.34
CA PRO A 291 9.43 -15.48 23.72
C PRO A 291 8.84 -16.49 22.72
N PRO A 292 9.51 -16.74 21.59
CA PRO A 292 9.05 -17.70 20.62
C PRO A 292 9.08 -19.12 21.20
N THR A 293 7.97 -19.85 21.10
CA THR A 293 7.93 -21.30 21.39
C THR A 293 8.78 -22.07 20.37
N PRO A 294 9.66 -23.00 20.81
CA PRO A 294 10.53 -23.74 19.91
C PRO A 294 9.82 -24.95 19.31
N SER A 295 9.57 -24.94 18.00
CA SER A 295 9.76 -26.08 17.07
C SER A 295 9.30 -25.68 15.65
N MET A 296 9.89 -26.30 14.62
CA MET A 296 9.72 -26.05 13.16
C MET A 296 10.75 -25.14 12.46
N SER A 297 11.92 -24.84 13.01
CA SER A 297 12.91 -24.02 12.28
C SER A 297 13.53 -24.75 11.07
N LEU A 298 13.82 -26.04 11.17
CA LEU A 298 14.50 -26.80 10.12
C LEU A 298 13.58 -27.15 8.93
N VAL A 299 12.34 -27.56 9.22
CA VAL A 299 11.33 -27.88 8.19
C VAL A 299 10.91 -26.62 7.42
N ARG A 300 10.83 -25.47 8.10
CA ARG A 300 10.51 -24.18 7.47
C ARG A 300 11.64 -23.67 6.58
N ALA A 301 12.90 -23.90 6.96
CA ALA A 301 14.05 -23.54 6.11
C ALA A 301 14.07 -24.36 4.81
N LEU A 302 13.81 -25.67 4.90
CA LEU A 302 13.75 -26.55 3.73
C LEU A 302 12.55 -26.24 2.80
N ALA A 303 11.40 -25.85 3.37
CA ALA A 303 10.23 -25.46 2.57
C ALA A 303 10.46 -24.17 1.74
N ARG A 304 11.29 -23.23 2.24
CA ARG A 304 11.60 -21.94 1.58
C ARG A 304 12.42 -22.10 0.30
N ALA A 305 13.21 -23.18 0.17
CA ALA A 305 14.03 -23.45 -1.00
C ALA A 305 13.27 -24.14 -2.15
N CYS A 306 12.03 -24.60 -1.94
CA CYS A 306 11.25 -25.30 -2.97
C CYS A 306 10.29 -24.37 -3.74
N PRO A 307 10.09 -24.59 -5.05
CA PRO A 307 9.03 -23.95 -5.84
C PRO A 307 7.63 -24.18 -5.26
N ALA A 308 6.74 -23.21 -5.44
CA ALA A 308 5.37 -23.20 -4.89
C ALA A 308 4.56 -24.51 -5.06
N PRO A 309 4.57 -25.21 -6.21
CA PRO A 309 3.83 -26.46 -6.35
C PRO A 309 4.34 -27.59 -5.45
N LEU A 310 5.67 -27.69 -5.24
CA LEU A 310 6.26 -28.69 -4.35
C LEU A 310 6.03 -28.36 -2.86
N ARG A 311 6.02 -27.08 -2.50
CA ARG A 311 5.76 -26.63 -1.14
C ARG A 311 4.33 -26.99 -0.68
N ARG A 312 3.33 -26.84 -1.57
CA ARG A 312 1.94 -27.28 -1.33
C ARG A 312 1.82 -28.80 -1.13
N LEU A 313 2.60 -29.59 -1.88
CA LEU A 313 2.59 -31.05 -1.76
C LEU A 313 3.24 -31.52 -0.46
N LEU A 314 4.39 -30.95 -0.08
CA LEU A 314 5.11 -31.27 1.16
C LEU A 314 4.28 -30.93 2.41
N ARG A 315 3.56 -29.80 2.41
CA ARG A 315 2.65 -29.44 3.52
C ARG A 315 1.46 -30.40 3.64
N LYS A 316 0.86 -30.83 2.52
CA LYS A 316 -0.23 -31.85 2.53
C LYS A 316 0.23 -33.20 3.07
N LEU A 317 1.48 -33.58 2.83
CA LEU A 317 2.07 -34.82 3.37
C LEU A 317 2.36 -34.70 4.87
N LEU A 318 2.87 -33.55 5.32
CA LEU A 318 3.17 -33.30 6.74
C LEU A 318 1.90 -33.19 7.61
N MET A 319 0.80 -32.65 7.08
CA MET A 319 -0.49 -32.57 7.78
C MET A 319 -1.23 -33.92 7.88
N ARG A 320 -0.85 -34.93 7.08
CA ARG A 320 -1.40 -36.29 7.16
C ARG A 320 -0.71 -37.19 8.20
N GLY A 321 0.42 -36.74 8.76
CA GLY A 321 1.19 -37.49 9.78
C GLY A 321 0.92 -37.06 11.23
N ALA A 322 -0.06 -36.18 11.45
CA ALA A 322 -0.41 -35.63 12.76
C ALA A 322 -1.86 -35.99 13.16
N HIS A 323 -2.19 -37.28 13.03
CA HIS A 323 -3.38 -37.91 13.62
C HIS A 323 -2.97 -39.11 14.45
#